data_AF-A0A7X9FA30-F1
#
_entry.id   AF-A0A7X9FA30-F1
#
_cell.length_a   1.000
_cell.length_b   1.000
_cell.length_c   1.000
_cell.angle_alpha   90.00
_cell.angle_beta   90.00
_cell.angle_gamma   90.00
#
_symmetry.space_group_name_H-M   'P 1'
#
loop_
_entity.id
_entity.type
_entity.pdbx_description
1 polymer ?
#
loop_
_entity_poly.entity_id
_entity_poly.type
_entity_poly.pdbx_seq_one_letter_code
_entity_poly.pdbx_strand_id
1 'polypeptide(L)'
;MRPFLNTLAVIVILTFFQSCQKVIEIDLPQAESKVVVNSFFTDGSPVKIHLSKSIGILDNIIPVCNDATIIMRENNTIVDTFFFHSGYYYSHILAETNKNYALEVVVPGMETVYCEDIIPEKTLLQGYACTDSVFIDEDGFIINELKLDFQDSAGPSFYEVQLSAKYIVDDNYTSIWFMKNSDPIITSTGLL
;
A
#
# COMPACT_ATOMS: atom_id res chain seq x y z
N MET A 1 51.48 43.32 -22.46
CA MET A 1 51.45 41.85 -22.33
C MET A 1 50.42 41.35 -21.31
N ARG A 2 50.35 41.91 -20.08
CA ARG A 2 49.33 41.57 -19.07
C ARG A 2 47.85 41.66 -19.52
N PRO A 3 47.39 42.71 -20.23
CA PRO A 3 45.97 42.79 -20.61
C PRO A 3 45.60 41.72 -21.65
N PHE A 4 46.50 41.42 -22.60
CA PHE A 4 46.30 40.39 -23.62
C PHE A 4 46.22 38.98 -23.03
N LEU A 5 47.06 38.69 -22.02
CA LEU A 5 47.03 37.40 -21.30
C LEU A 5 45.72 37.25 -20.50
N ASN A 6 45.20 38.34 -19.92
CA ASN A 6 43.91 38.34 -19.25
C ASN A 6 42.74 38.13 -20.23
N THR A 7 42.78 38.75 -21.42
CA THR A 7 41.74 38.52 -22.44
C THR A 7 41.73 37.07 -22.92
N LEU A 8 42.92 36.48 -23.12
CA LEU A 8 43.06 35.07 -23.52
C LEU A 8 42.53 34.13 -22.44
N ALA A 9 42.84 34.40 -21.16
CA ALA A 9 42.34 33.60 -20.04
C ALA A 9 40.80 33.66 -19.92
N VAL A 10 40.19 34.82 -20.15
CA VAL A 10 38.73 34.97 -20.14
C VAL A 10 38.08 34.17 -21.29
N ILE A 11 38.66 34.19 -22.48
CA ILE A 11 38.16 33.42 -23.64
C ILE A 11 38.24 31.91 -23.36
N VAL A 12 39.34 31.44 -22.77
CA VAL A 12 39.51 30.02 -22.40
C VAL A 12 38.49 29.61 -21.33
N ILE A 13 38.24 30.45 -20.33
CA ILE A 13 37.21 30.18 -19.30
C ILE A 13 35.80 30.13 -19.90
N LEU A 14 35.45 31.01 -20.84
CA LEU A 14 34.15 30.97 -21.51
C LEU A 14 33.92 29.68 -22.31
N THR A 15 34.98 29.06 -22.85
CA THR A 15 34.85 27.79 -23.58
C THR A 15 34.57 26.59 -22.67
N PHE A 16 34.91 26.65 -21.37
CA PHE A 16 34.62 25.58 -20.40
C PHE A 16 33.15 25.55 -19.94
N PHE A 17 32.37 26.62 -20.18
CA PHE A 17 30.94 26.66 -19.83
C PHE A 17 30.01 26.10 -20.92
N GLN A 18 30.55 25.69 -22.08
CA GLN A 18 29.78 25.01 -23.11
C GLN A 18 29.62 23.52 -22.74
N SER A 19 28.69 23.23 -21.83
CA SER A 19 28.29 21.87 -21.51
C SER A 19 27.52 21.29 -22.71
N CYS A 20 28.22 20.51 -23.53
CA CYS A 20 27.62 19.80 -24.65
C CYS A 20 26.72 18.69 -24.08
N GLN A 21 25.43 18.99 -23.90
CA GLN A 21 24.44 17.99 -23.48
C GLN A 21 23.93 17.24 -24.70
N LYS A 22 24.14 15.92 -24.71
CA LYS A 22 23.52 15.03 -25.68
C LYS A 22 22.20 14.54 -25.09
N VAL A 23 21.08 15.04 -25.61
CA VAL A 23 19.76 14.50 -25.27
C VAL A 23 19.67 13.11 -25.88
N ILE A 24 19.49 12.10 -25.03
CA ILE A 24 19.20 10.73 -25.46
C ILE A 24 17.69 10.58 -25.37
N GLU A 25 17.01 10.59 -26.51
CA GLU A 25 15.60 10.23 -26.58
C GLU A 25 15.50 8.71 -26.47
N ILE A 26 14.99 8.24 -25.34
CA ILE A 26 14.65 6.83 -25.13
C ILE A 26 13.18 6.69 -25.48
N ASP A 27 12.90 5.97 -26.56
CA ASP A 27 11.52 5.59 -26.88
C ASP A 27 11.11 4.45 -25.93
N LEU A 28 10.20 4.78 -25.01
CA LEU A 28 9.64 3.80 -24.08
C LEU A 28 8.33 3.29 -24.69
N PRO A 29 8.12 1.97 -24.75
CA PRO A 29 6.87 1.44 -25.26
C PRO A 29 5.73 1.97 -24.38
N GLN A 30 4.66 2.43 -25.03
CA GLN A 30 3.47 2.86 -24.32
C GLN A 30 2.88 1.65 -23.59
N ALA A 31 2.83 1.72 -22.26
CA ALA A 31 2.25 0.66 -21.46
C ALA A 31 0.72 0.73 -21.55
N GLU A 32 0.08 -0.40 -21.87
CA GLU A 32 -1.37 -0.50 -21.79
C GLU A 32 -1.82 -0.39 -20.32
N SER A 33 -2.78 0.49 -20.08
CA SER A 33 -3.33 0.73 -18.74
C SER A 33 -4.21 -0.44 -18.30
N LYS A 34 -3.97 -0.95 -17.10
CA LYS A 34 -4.72 -2.05 -16.48
C LYS A 34 -5.55 -1.55 -15.31
N VAL A 35 -6.70 -2.17 -15.09
CA VAL A 35 -7.54 -1.93 -13.90
C VAL A 35 -6.85 -2.54 -12.69
N VAL A 36 -6.81 -1.79 -11.59
CA VAL A 36 -6.28 -2.22 -10.29
C VAL A 36 -7.42 -2.19 -9.28
N VAL A 37 -7.63 -3.31 -8.60
CA VAL A 37 -8.69 -3.51 -7.60
C VAL A 37 -8.03 -3.62 -6.24
N ASN A 38 -8.28 -2.65 -5.36
CA ASN A 38 -7.77 -2.65 -3.99
C ASN A 38 -8.93 -2.74 -3.01
N SER A 39 -8.88 -3.69 -2.07
CA SER A 39 -9.89 -3.84 -1.03
C SER A 39 -9.32 -4.57 0.18
N PHE A 40 -9.91 -4.32 1.35
CA PHE A 40 -9.76 -5.14 2.55
C PHE A 40 -11.14 -5.58 3.01
N PHE A 41 -11.28 -6.88 3.25
CA PHE A 41 -12.52 -7.49 3.68
C PHE A 41 -12.48 -7.60 5.21
N THR A 42 -13.47 -7.00 5.87
CA THR A 42 -13.55 -6.97 7.33
C THR A 42 -14.85 -7.62 7.77
N ASP A 43 -14.74 -8.57 8.69
CA ASP A 43 -15.89 -9.30 9.23
C ASP A 43 -16.93 -8.33 9.80
N GLY A 44 -18.20 -8.52 9.41
CA GLY A 44 -19.31 -7.67 9.83
C GLY A 44 -19.35 -6.27 9.23
N SER A 45 -18.52 -5.97 8.23
CA SER A 45 -18.49 -4.67 7.53
C SER A 45 -18.81 -4.80 6.05
N PRO A 46 -19.38 -3.76 5.39
CA PRO A 46 -19.48 -3.73 3.95
C PRO A 46 -18.09 -3.79 3.31
N VAL A 47 -17.95 -4.55 2.23
CA VAL A 47 -16.75 -4.57 1.40
C VAL A 47 -16.59 -3.21 0.74
N LYS A 48 -15.43 -2.59 0.93
CA LYS A 48 -15.06 -1.29 0.36
C LYS A 48 -13.97 -1.51 -0.70
N ILE A 49 -14.24 -1.15 -1.94
CA ILE A 49 -13.31 -1.29 -3.06
C ILE A 49 -12.87 0.09 -3.56
N HIS A 50 -11.56 0.26 -3.71
CA HIS A 50 -10.96 1.35 -4.46
C HIS A 50 -10.52 0.84 -5.83
N LEU A 51 -11.03 1.45 -6.90
CA LEU A 51 -10.61 1.14 -8.26
C LEU A 51 -9.70 2.22 -8.80
N SER A 52 -8.57 1.80 -9.35
CA SER A 52 -7.64 2.69 -10.05
C SER A 52 -7.16 2.06 -11.35
N LYS A 53 -6.34 2.81 -12.10
CA LYS A 53 -5.74 2.36 -13.35
C LYS A 53 -4.23 2.51 -13.26
N SER A 54 -3.49 1.52 -13.76
CA SER A 54 -2.04 1.65 -13.89
C SER A 54 -1.73 2.72 -14.94
N ILE A 55 -0.73 3.55 -14.65
CA ILE A 55 -0.30 4.63 -15.53
C ILE A 55 1.10 4.34 -16.06
N GLY A 56 1.47 4.97 -17.18
CA GLY A 56 2.82 4.86 -17.73
C GLY A 56 3.85 5.50 -16.80
N ILE A 57 5.11 5.13 -16.96
CA ILE A 57 6.21 5.64 -16.10
C ILE A 57 6.43 7.15 -16.21
N LEU A 58 5.93 7.78 -17.28
CA LEU A 58 6.00 9.22 -17.52
C LEU A 58 4.73 9.96 -17.09
N ASP A 59 3.68 9.23 -16.74
CA ASP A 59 2.39 9.77 -16.32
C ASP A 59 2.39 10.02 -14.80
N ASN A 60 1.77 11.12 -14.37
CA ASN A 60 1.69 11.49 -12.95
C ASN A 60 0.24 11.62 -12.45
N ILE A 61 -0.74 11.30 -13.29
CA ILE A 61 -2.16 11.46 -12.98
C ILE A 61 -2.81 10.08 -13.10
N ILE A 62 -3.26 9.54 -11.98
CA ILE A 62 -4.04 8.30 -11.95
C ILE A 62 -5.48 8.64 -12.37
N PRO A 63 -5.98 8.08 -13.49
CA PRO A 63 -7.35 8.32 -13.91
C PRO A 63 -8.34 7.71 -12.91
N VAL A 64 -9.43 8.43 -12.70
CA VAL A 64 -10.53 8.02 -11.83
C VAL A 64 -11.37 6.93 -12.53
N CYS A 65 -11.81 5.92 -11.77
CA CYS A 65 -12.56 4.77 -12.29
C CYS A 65 -13.95 4.66 -11.63
N ASN A 66 -14.89 5.53 -12.04
CA ASN A 66 -16.19 5.71 -11.38
C ASN A 66 -17.39 5.08 -12.11
N ASP A 67 -17.18 4.50 -13.29
CA ASP A 67 -18.20 3.91 -14.15
C ASP A 67 -18.10 2.38 -14.24
N ALA A 68 -17.53 1.76 -13.21
CA ALA A 68 -17.38 0.31 -13.15
C ALA A 68 -18.65 -0.38 -12.68
N THR A 69 -18.89 -1.58 -13.20
CA THR A 69 -19.86 -2.53 -12.64
C THR A 69 -19.09 -3.61 -11.89
N ILE A 70 -19.39 -3.81 -10.60
CA ILE A 70 -18.75 -4.83 -9.77
C ILE A 70 -19.81 -5.80 -9.28
N ILE A 71 -19.62 -7.08 -9.60
CA ILE A 71 -20.51 -8.17 -9.21
C ILE A 71 -19.78 -9.05 -8.21
N MET A 72 -20.41 -9.33 -7.07
CA MET A 72 -19.92 -10.28 -6.08
C MET A 72 -20.61 -11.63 -6.26
N ARG A 73 -19.82 -12.70 -6.19
CA ARG A 73 -20.30 -14.08 -6.22
C ARG A 73 -19.80 -14.86 -5.01
N GLU A 74 -20.66 -15.72 -4.49
CA GLU A 74 -20.31 -16.76 -3.53
C GLU A 74 -20.66 -18.11 -4.17
N ASN A 75 -19.71 -19.05 -4.25
CA ASN A 75 -19.93 -20.37 -4.87
C ASN A 75 -20.62 -20.30 -6.25
N ASN A 76 -20.10 -19.43 -7.14
CA ASN A 76 -20.61 -19.13 -8.49
C ASN A 76 -22.00 -18.46 -8.56
N THR A 77 -22.65 -18.19 -7.43
CA THR A 77 -23.95 -17.51 -7.37
C THR A 77 -23.75 -16.02 -7.13
N ILE A 78 -24.45 -15.15 -7.88
CA ILE A 78 -24.40 -13.71 -7.64
C ILE A 78 -25.08 -13.42 -6.30
N VAL A 79 -24.35 -12.78 -5.39
CA VAL A 79 -24.83 -12.43 -4.05
C VAL A 79 -24.99 -10.92 -3.86
N ASP A 80 -24.26 -10.09 -4.62
CA ASP A 80 -24.36 -8.63 -4.52
C ASP A 80 -23.85 -7.92 -5.79
N THR A 81 -24.22 -6.66 -5.93
CA THR A 81 -23.67 -5.70 -6.91
C THR A 81 -23.33 -4.41 -6.17
N PHE A 82 -22.13 -3.87 -6.36
CA PHE A 82 -21.67 -2.72 -5.57
C PHE A 82 -22.28 -1.40 -6.06
N PHE A 83 -22.40 -0.43 -5.15
CA PHE A 83 -22.77 0.95 -5.46
C PHE A 83 -21.61 1.92 -5.24
N PHE A 84 -21.50 2.94 -6.10
CA PHE A 84 -20.46 3.96 -5.99
C PHE A 84 -20.84 5.07 -5.01
N HIS A 85 -19.95 5.38 -4.08
CA HIS A 85 -20.10 6.49 -3.14
C HIS A 85 -18.74 7.07 -2.75
N SER A 86 -18.58 8.39 -2.87
CA SER A 86 -17.41 9.13 -2.35
C SER A 86 -16.04 8.57 -2.77
N GLY A 87 -15.90 8.11 -4.02
CA GLY A 87 -14.63 7.60 -4.56
C GLY A 87 -14.40 6.10 -4.36
N TYR A 88 -15.34 5.38 -3.76
CA TYR A 88 -15.26 3.95 -3.49
C TYR A 88 -16.53 3.23 -3.94
N TYR A 89 -16.43 1.92 -4.12
CA TYR A 89 -17.56 1.04 -4.32
C TYR A 89 -17.83 0.25 -3.04
N TYR A 90 -19.10 0.14 -2.65
CA TYR A 90 -19.52 -0.55 -1.45
C TYR A 90 -20.50 -1.68 -1.76
N SER A 91 -20.35 -2.79 -1.04
CA SER A 91 -21.36 -3.84 -1.01
C SER A 91 -22.57 -3.41 -0.19
N HIS A 92 -23.73 -4.00 -0.47
CA HIS A 92 -24.93 -3.92 0.36
C HIS A 92 -24.90 -4.95 1.49
N ILE A 93 -24.18 -6.06 1.28
CA ILE A 93 -24.01 -7.11 2.29
C ILE A 93 -22.79 -6.85 3.17
N LEU A 94 -22.78 -7.45 4.36
CA LEU A 94 -21.62 -7.48 5.24
C LEU A 94 -20.78 -8.71 4.92
N ALA A 95 -19.46 -8.54 4.85
CA ALA A 95 -18.55 -9.66 4.65
C ALA A 95 -18.49 -10.54 5.91
N GLU A 96 -18.34 -11.85 5.72
CA GLU A 96 -18.29 -12.83 6.80
C GLU A 96 -17.03 -13.69 6.69
N THR A 97 -16.52 -14.09 7.86
CA THR A 97 -15.40 -15.02 8.00
C THR A 97 -15.67 -16.36 7.28
N ASN A 98 -14.63 -16.96 6.70
CA ASN A 98 -14.64 -18.24 5.96
C ASN A 98 -15.54 -18.29 4.71
N LYS A 99 -16.03 -17.15 4.22
CA LYS A 99 -16.72 -17.08 2.92
C LYS A 99 -15.76 -16.69 1.82
N ASN A 100 -15.80 -17.43 0.71
CA ASN A 100 -15.07 -17.07 -0.51
C ASN A 100 -15.94 -16.15 -1.36
N TYR A 101 -15.47 -14.93 -1.52
CA TYR A 101 -16.08 -13.92 -2.36
C TYR A 101 -15.26 -13.74 -3.62
N ALA A 102 -15.88 -14.04 -4.76
CA ALA A 102 -15.32 -13.75 -6.07
C ALA A 102 -15.92 -12.43 -6.61
N LEU A 103 -15.06 -11.56 -7.14
CA LEU A 103 -15.44 -10.29 -7.76
C LEU A 103 -15.24 -10.36 -9.25
N GLU A 104 -16.21 -9.84 -10.00
CA GLU A 104 -16.13 -9.57 -11.43
C GLU A 104 -16.25 -8.06 -11.63
N VAL A 105 -15.15 -7.42 -12.03
CA VAL A 105 -15.04 -5.97 -12.18
C VAL A 105 -14.99 -5.62 -13.66
N VAL A 106 -16.01 -4.93 -14.14
CA VAL A 106 -16.16 -4.49 -15.53
C VAL A 106 -16.01 -2.98 -15.61
N VAL A 107 -14.95 -2.52 -16.26
CA VAL A 107 -14.72 -1.09 -16.56
C VAL A 107 -14.90 -0.88 -18.07
N PRO A 108 -15.73 0.08 -18.53
CA PRO A 108 -15.95 0.30 -19.95
C PRO A 108 -14.65 0.50 -20.74
N GLY A 109 -14.48 -0.27 -21.82
CA GLY A 109 -13.31 -0.20 -22.70
C GLY A 109 -12.04 -0.85 -22.17
N MET A 110 -12.11 -1.61 -21.08
CA MET A 110 -10.99 -2.35 -20.50
C MET A 110 -11.34 -3.83 -20.33
N GLU A 111 -10.32 -4.66 -20.13
CA GLU A 111 -10.52 -6.08 -19.82
C GLU A 111 -11.19 -6.25 -18.45
N THR A 112 -12.07 -7.25 -18.35
CA THR A 112 -12.71 -7.63 -17.08
C THR A 112 -11.67 -8.19 -16.11
N VAL A 113 -11.67 -7.72 -14.87
CA VAL A 113 -10.82 -8.24 -13.81
C VAL A 113 -11.62 -9.20 -12.93
N TYR A 114 -11.00 -10.34 -12.60
CA TYR A 114 -11.53 -11.32 -11.68
C TYR A 114 -10.65 -11.38 -10.44
N CYS A 115 -11.28 -11.31 -9.26
CA CYS A 115 -10.60 -11.37 -7.96
C CYS A 115 -11.31 -12.40 -7.08
N GLU A 116 -10.60 -12.97 -6.11
CA GLU A 116 -11.21 -13.74 -5.03
C GLU A 116 -10.51 -13.43 -3.71
N ASP A 117 -11.27 -13.42 -2.62
CA ASP A 117 -10.72 -13.25 -1.27
C ASP A 117 -11.58 -13.99 -0.23
N ILE A 118 -10.95 -14.34 0.89
CA ILE A 118 -11.56 -15.00 2.05
C ILE A 118 -11.06 -14.30 3.30
N ILE A 119 -11.98 -13.90 4.19
CA ILE A 119 -11.61 -13.48 5.54
C ILE A 119 -11.25 -14.75 6.34
N PRO A 120 -9.97 -14.94 6.74
CA PRO A 120 -9.57 -16.12 7.49
C PRO A 120 -10.12 -16.07 8.93
N GLU A 121 -10.18 -17.23 9.59
CA GLU A 121 -10.53 -17.27 11.00
C GLU A 121 -9.53 -16.48 11.85
N LYS A 122 -10.09 -15.70 12.78
CA LYS A 122 -9.26 -14.98 13.75
C LYS A 122 -8.52 -15.97 14.63
N THR A 123 -7.19 -15.89 14.60
CA THR A 123 -6.35 -16.68 15.49
C THR A 123 -6.40 -16.16 16.92
N LEU A 124 -6.67 -17.06 17.87
CA LEU A 124 -6.74 -16.74 19.28
C LEU A 124 -5.34 -16.67 19.88
N LEU A 125 -5.05 -15.52 20.51
CA LEU A 125 -3.88 -15.36 21.35
C LEU A 125 -4.11 -16.13 22.66
N GLN A 126 -3.30 -17.15 22.93
CA GLN A 126 -3.37 -17.95 24.15
C GLN A 126 -2.70 -17.23 25.32
N GLY A 127 -1.63 -16.50 25.03
CA GLY A 127 -0.85 -15.81 26.04
C GLY A 127 0.06 -14.76 25.44
N TYR A 128 0.48 -13.85 26.29
CA TYR A 128 1.57 -12.94 25.99
C TYR A 128 2.40 -12.72 27.23
N ALA A 129 3.69 -12.51 27.04
CA ALA A 129 4.60 -12.08 28.09
C ALA A 129 5.37 -10.87 27.60
N CYS A 130 5.39 -9.82 28.42
CA CYS A 130 6.22 -8.66 28.19
C CYS A 130 7.32 -8.65 29.24
N THR A 131 8.58 -8.70 28.79
CA THR A 131 9.74 -8.60 29.65
C THR A 131 10.41 -7.25 29.39
N ASP A 132 10.49 -6.43 30.42
CA ASP A 132 11.18 -5.14 30.37
C ASP A 132 12.70 -5.35 30.44
N SER A 133 13.44 -4.49 29.74
CA SER A 133 14.89 -4.31 29.94
C SER A 133 15.71 -5.58 29.77
N VAL A 134 15.42 -6.35 28.72
CA VAL A 134 16.04 -7.66 28.47
C VAL A 134 17.42 -7.52 27.85
N PHE A 135 17.68 -6.40 27.18
CA PHE A 135 18.95 -6.07 26.55
C PHE A 135 19.15 -4.55 26.50
N ILE A 136 20.41 -4.13 26.42
CA ILE A 136 20.79 -2.75 26.11
C ILE A 136 21.63 -2.81 24.84
N ASP A 137 21.23 -2.08 23.80
CA ASP A 137 21.94 -2.06 22.52
C ASP A 137 23.25 -1.26 22.55
N GLU A 138 23.97 -1.25 21.42
CA GLU A 138 25.27 -0.56 21.28
C GLU A 138 25.18 0.95 21.53
N ASP A 139 24.00 1.54 21.34
CA ASP A 139 23.71 2.97 21.54
C ASP A 139 23.17 3.28 22.95
N GLY A 140 22.99 2.25 23.79
CA GLY A 140 22.51 2.40 25.17
C GLY A 140 20.98 2.38 25.31
N PHE A 141 20.23 2.03 24.26
CA PHE A 141 18.78 1.91 24.34
C PHE A 141 18.34 0.60 24.98
N ILE A 142 17.32 0.70 25.84
CA ILE A 142 16.68 -0.45 26.48
C ILE A 142 15.79 -1.15 25.46
N ILE A 143 16.02 -2.45 25.26
CA ILE A 143 15.20 -3.31 24.43
C ILE A 143 14.28 -4.15 25.31
N ASN A 144 12.98 -4.07 25.03
CA ASN A 144 11.93 -4.89 25.63
C ASN A 144 11.61 -6.09 24.75
N GLU A 145 11.21 -7.20 25.36
CA GLU A 145 10.78 -8.40 24.64
C GLU A 145 9.27 -8.58 24.80
N LEU A 146 8.58 -8.78 23.67
CA LEU A 146 7.22 -9.25 23.63
C LEU A 146 7.19 -10.67 23.06
N LYS A 147 6.76 -11.62 23.88
CA LYS A 147 6.45 -13.00 23.46
C LYS A 147 4.94 -13.13 23.28
N LEU A 148 4.53 -13.72 22.17
CA LEU A 148 3.14 -14.00 21.83
C LEU A 148 3.00 -15.50 21.60
N ASP A 149 2.08 -16.12 22.33
CA ASP A 149 1.73 -17.52 22.18
C ASP A 149 0.33 -17.61 21.58
N PHE A 150 0.20 -18.28 20.44
CA PHE A 150 -1.08 -18.50 19.78
C PHE A 150 -1.16 -19.91 19.19
N GLN A 151 -2.38 -20.40 18.99
CA GLN A 151 -2.60 -21.70 18.38
C GLN A 151 -2.65 -21.55 16.85
N ASP A 152 -1.68 -22.13 16.16
CA ASP A 152 -1.73 -22.26 14.70
C ASP A 152 -2.48 -23.54 14.30
N SER A 153 -3.19 -23.47 13.18
CA SER A 153 -3.81 -24.62 12.53
C SER A 153 -2.79 -25.38 11.68
N ALA A 154 -3.11 -26.61 11.27
CA ALA A 154 -2.22 -27.36 10.39
C ALA A 154 -2.23 -26.76 8.98
N GLY A 155 -1.06 -26.32 8.49
CA GLY A 155 -0.90 -25.78 7.13
C GLY A 155 -0.01 -24.54 7.11
N PRO A 156 0.18 -23.92 5.93
CA PRO A 156 0.82 -22.61 5.84
C PRO A 156 -0.14 -21.51 6.33
N SER A 157 0.23 -20.84 7.42
CA SER A 157 -0.49 -19.69 7.97
C SER A 157 0.38 -18.44 7.90
N PHE A 158 -0.24 -17.29 7.66
CA PHE A 158 0.42 -15.98 7.68
C PHE A 158 -0.26 -15.10 8.71
N TYR A 159 0.54 -14.39 9.49
CA TYR A 159 0.07 -13.59 10.62
C TYR A 159 0.58 -12.17 10.51
N GLU A 160 -0.32 -11.22 10.67
CA GLU A 160 0.02 -9.84 10.94
C GLU A 160 -0.12 -9.57 12.44
N VAL A 161 0.93 -9.02 13.05
CA VAL A 161 0.90 -8.58 14.45
C VAL A 161 0.88 -7.06 14.47
N GLN A 162 -0.27 -6.48 14.85
CA GLN A 162 -0.39 -5.05 15.06
C GLN A 162 -0.12 -4.71 16.54
N LEU A 163 0.98 -4.00 16.79
CA LEU A 163 1.32 -3.48 18.11
C LEU A 163 0.90 -2.02 18.24
N SER A 164 0.13 -1.72 19.29
CA SER A 164 -0.25 -0.36 19.65
C SER A 164 0.19 -0.08 21.09
N ALA A 165 1.09 0.88 21.26
CA ALA A 165 1.55 1.29 22.58
C ALA A 165 0.97 2.66 22.95
N LYS A 166 0.49 2.79 24.20
CA LYS A 166 0.00 4.05 24.76
C LYS A 166 0.93 4.44 25.90
N TYR A 167 1.48 5.65 25.86
CA TYR A 167 2.25 6.21 26.98
C TYR A 167 1.42 7.30 27.66
N ILE A 168 1.34 7.27 28.98
CA ILE A 168 0.65 8.28 29.79
C ILE A 168 1.74 9.03 30.56
N VAL A 169 1.89 10.33 30.28
CA VAL A 169 2.74 11.25 31.07
C VAL A 169 1.88 12.41 31.51
N ASP A 170 1.80 12.64 32.83
CA ASP A 170 1.07 13.77 33.41
C ASP A 170 -0.36 13.95 32.85
N ASP A 171 -1.11 12.84 32.76
CA ASP A 171 -2.47 12.75 32.18
C ASP A 171 -2.62 13.20 30.71
N ASN A 172 -1.52 13.44 30.00
CA ASN A 172 -1.51 13.75 28.58
C ASN A 172 -1.14 12.54 27.73
N TYR A 173 -1.95 12.30 26.69
CA TYR A 173 -1.71 11.26 25.70
C TYR A 173 -0.59 11.71 24.75
N THR A 174 0.54 11.02 24.77
CA THR A 174 1.56 11.10 23.71
C THR A 174 1.58 9.78 22.97
N SER A 175 1.39 9.85 21.64
CA SER A 175 1.55 8.69 20.75
C SER A 175 3.02 8.28 20.72
N ILE A 176 3.30 7.01 20.98
CA ILE A 176 4.60 6.44 20.64
C ILE A 176 4.61 6.26 19.11
N TRP A 177 5.66 6.73 18.44
CA TRP A 177 5.84 6.54 17.00
C TRP A 177 6.13 5.06 16.69
N PHE A 178 5.09 4.26 16.50
CA PHE A 178 5.18 3.02 15.76
C PHE A 178 4.51 3.25 14.41
N MET A 179 5.26 3.77 13.44
CA MET A 179 4.75 3.86 12.07
C MET A 179 5.84 3.61 11.03
N LYS A 180 6.58 2.52 11.24
CA LYS A 180 7.18 1.82 10.11
C LYS A 180 6.40 0.53 9.92
N ASN A 181 5.21 0.65 9.31
CA ASN A 181 4.59 -0.51 8.71
C ASN A 181 5.48 -0.87 7.51
N SER A 182 6.14 -2.03 7.57
CA SER A 182 7.00 -2.51 6.49
C SER A 182 6.25 -3.37 5.49
N ASP A 183 4.94 -3.57 5.68
CA ASP A 183 4.11 -4.27 4.72
C ASP A 183 3.89 -3.35 3.50
N PRO A 184 4.46 -3.72 2.33
CA PRO A 184 4.30 -2.92 1.13
C PRO A 184 2.84 -2.86 0.69
N ILE A 185 2.01 -3.86 0.98
CA ILE A 185 0.58 -3.87 0.64
C ILE A 185 -0.14 -2.79 1.45
N ILE A 186 0.05 -2.78 2.75
CA ILE A 186 -0.65 -1.83 3.62
C ILE A 186 -0.19 -0.39 3.38
N THR A 187 1.11 -0.19 3.13
CA THR A 187 1.67 1.16 2.91
C THR A 187 1.46 1.71 1.49
N SER A 188 1.29 0.86 0.49
CA SER A 188 1.12 1.30 -0.92
C SER A 188 -0.33 1.31 -1.42
N THR A 189 -1.25 0.59 -0.76
CA THR A 189 -2.63 0.46 -1.25
C THR A 189 -3.53 1.65 -0.90
N GLY A 190 -3.11 2.55 0.00
CA GLY A 190 -3.86 3.75 0.38
C GLY A 190 -5.22 3.47 1.02
N LEU A 191 -5.40 2.27 1.58
CA LEU A 191 -6.65 1.83 2.22
C LEU A 191 -6.70 2.08 3.74
N LEU A 192 -5.57 2.50 4.34
CA LEU A 192 -5.46 3.02 5.71
C LEU A 192 -5.65 4.53 5.77
#